data_AF-A0A2K1JLK2-F1
#
_entry.id   AF-A0A2K1JLK2-F1
#
_cell.length_a   1.000
_cell.length_b   1.000
_cell.length_c   1.000
_cell.angle_alpha   90.00
_cell.angle_beta   90.00
_cell.angle_gamma   90.00
#
_symmetry.space_group_name_H-M   'P 1'
#
loop_
_entity.id
_entity.type
_entity.pdbx_description
1 polymer ?
#
loop_
_entity_poly.entity_id
_entity_poly.type
_entity_poly.pdbx_seq_one_letter_code
_entity_poly.pdbx_strand_id
1 'polypeptide(L)'
;MQQLMKIKWGMKSRVRSMGVAAGIPRISFLSVCRCCRMKWCVLFLQMAISAAAVGEWTYVPVVDVRIHSNVLDVNSSRQAQFVPMFGAPGDIDSSINDGHTIRLRLESHSGSGIKSQNSVFRGFFNAAIKLPCGFSGSSAGIVSAFYASNGGYYPYNHDEIDMEFLGVRPGQPYVIQTNIYADGNTETGREERFHLWFDPTVDFHNYSILWTYHHIVFFVDDIPIRRYVYQPELGIPYPAKPMSAFATIWDGSTWATEGGQFHVNYTEGPFDATFTDFQLEGCIWDPRLQFAKPECALPTYKAWFNDNDMQEMSDKQMIALEWARSNFMWYSYCDDLERWPEQPPRECPQRLGDLGSLVTSESLPSSKKGPCGETPELKPLTRPWPKNLPSVSEHKHKLNRNTGLSTKSQAFHYLPYSLWKTKLEVKLLEAEREH
;
A
#
# COMPACT_ATOMS: atom_id res chain seq x y z
N MET A 1 -53.80 47.01 0.60
CA MET A 1 -54.01 47.18 2.06
C MET A 1 -52.63 47.08 2.70
N GLN A 2 -51.87 48.18 2.90
CA GLN A 2 -51.82 49.00 4.15
C GLN A 2 -51.81 48.12 5.42
N GLN A 3 -50.95 48.23 6.44
CA GLN A 3 -49.90 49.15 6.94
C GLN A 3 -49.17 48.35 8.06
N LEU A 4 -47.84 48.34 8.19
CA LEU A 4 -46.96 49.20 9.03
C LEU A 4 -47.13 49.17 10.57
N MET A 5 -45.96 49.04 11.25
CA MET A 5 -45.55 49.64 12.54
C MET A 5 -46.09 49.05 13.88
N LYS A 6 -45.46 49.13 15.06
CA LYS A 6 -44.09 49.37 15.63
C LYS A 6 -44.30 49.47 17.17
N ILE A 7 -43.26 49.23 17.98
CA ILE A 7 -42.98 49.80 19.35
C ILE A 7 -43.81 49.22 20.54
N LYS A 8 -43.26 48.59 21.60
CA LYS A 8 -42.32 48.94 22.72
C LYS A 8 -43.00 49.53 24.00
N TRP A 9 -42.63 48.92 25.16
CA TRP A 9 -42.65 49.38 26.59
C TRP A 9 -44.03 49.46 27.30
N GLY A 10 -44.22 49.18 28.59
CA GLY A 10 -43.35 48.77 29.70
C GLY A 10 -44.10 48.76 31.07
N MET A 11 -43.53 48.05 32.06
CA MET A 11 -43.53 48.24 33.54
C MET A 11 -44.82 48.49 34.37
N LYS A 12 -44.99 47.70 35.46
CA LYS A 12 -44.93 48.10 36.91
C LYS A 12 -45.36 46.93 37.85
N SER A 13 -44.49 46.41 38.72
CA SER A 13 -44.16 46.74 40.15
C SER A 13 -45.17 46.17 41.18
N ARG A 14 -44.82 45.44 42.26
CA ARG A 14 -44.07 45.77 43.53
C ARG A 14 -43.71 44.44 44.26
N VAL A 15 -42.60 44.18 44.97
CA VAL A 15 -41.72 44.83 45.99
C VAL A 15 -42.01 44.41 47.45
N ARG A 16 -41.03 43.75 48.11
CA ARG A 16 -40.39 44.05 49.45
C ARG A 16 -39.40 42.92 49.84
N SER A 17 -38.07 43.12 49.85
CA SER A 17 -37.14 43.67 50.89
C SER A 17 -36.68 42.59 51.93
N MET A 18 -35.43 42.43 52.41
CA MET A 18 -34.29 43.36 52.60
C MET A 18 -32.98 42.64 53.08
N GLY A 19 -31.79 43.25 52.87
CA GLY A 19 -30.50 43.10 53.61
C GLY A 19 -29.33 42.46 52.80
N VAL A 20 -28.34 43.14 52.17
CA VAL A 20 -27.25 44.12 52.55
C VAL A 20 -26.14 43.47 53.40
N ALA A 21 -24.82 43.42 53.06
CA ALA A 21 -23.83 44.46 52.68
C ALA A 21 -22.59 43.85 51.91
N ALA A 22 -22.07 44.46 50.83
CA ALA A 22 -20.89 45.38 50.70
C ALA A 22 -19.49 44.70 50.81
N GLY A 23 -18.46 44.95 49.97
CA GLY A 23 -18.23 45.94 48.91
C GLY A 23 -16.93 45.68 48.10
N ILE A 24 -16.73 46.47 47.05
CA ILE A 24 -15.55 46.52 46.13
C ILE A 24 -14.81 47.85 46.37
N PRO A 25 -13.49 47.94 46.08
CA PRO A 25 -13.07 48.94 45.09
C PRO A 25 -12.00 48.43 44.08
N ARG A 26 -11.89 49.19 42.98
CA ARG A 26 -11.07 49.01 41.76
C ARG A 26 -9.62 49.53 41.88
N ILE A 27 -8.89 49.40 40.75
CA ILE A 27 -7.67 50.10 40.22
C ILE A 27 -6.34 49.54 40.80
N SER A 28 -5.21 49.27 40.11
CA SER A 28 -4.58 49.79 38.87
C SER A 28 -3.47 48.85 38.33
N PHE A 29 -2.97 49.17 37.14
CA PHE A 29 -1.86 48.55 36.39
C PHE A 29 -0.48 48.47 37.11
N LEU A 30 0.35 47.53 36.61
CA LEU A 30 1.83 47.46 36.64
C LEU A 30 2.54 47.13 37.97
N SER A 31 3.11 45.93 38.04
CA SER A 31 4.55 45.77 38.33
C SER A 31 5.01 44.33 38.08
N VAL A 32 6.05 44.22 37.27
CA VAL A 32 6.81 43.01 36.97
C VAL A 32 7.67 42.68 38.18
N CYS A 33 7.66 41.42 38.64
CA CYS A 33 8.71 40.89 39.50
C CYS A 33 9.33 39.65 38.84
N ARG A 34 10.51 39.85 38.24
CA ARG A 34 11.39 38.84 37.65
C ARG A 34 12.00 38.00 38.76
N CYS A 35 11.47 36.81 39.05
CA CYS A 35 12.29 35.78 39.72
C CYS A 35 11.79 34.32 39.63
N CYS A 36 10.64 34.02 39.00
CA CYS A 36 10.04 32.68 39.03
C CYS A 36 9.97 31.92 37.69
N ARG A 37 10.73 32.34 36.66
CA ARG A 37 10.67 31.72 35.31
C ARG A 37 11.71 30.63 35.04
N MET A 38 12.66 30.36 35.94
CA MET A 38 13.79 29.46 35.64
C MET A 38 13.60 28.00 36.08
N LYS A 39 12.60 27.69 36.91
CA LYS A 39 12.39 26.30 37.40
C LYS A 39 11.48 25.43 36.52
N TRP A 40 10.72 26.03 35.60
CA TRP A 40 9.83 25.29 34.70
C TRP A 40 10.48 24.91 33.35
N CYS A 41 11.52 25.63 32.91
CA CYS A 41 12.22 25.29 31.66
C CYS A 41 13.12 24.04 31.77
N VAL A 42 13.69 23.76 32.95
CA VAL A 42 14.60 22.62 33.13
C VAL A 42 13.85 21.28 33.13
N LEU A 43 12.63 21.24 33.67
CA LEU A 43 11.79 20.03 33.68
C LEU A 43 11.25 19.65 32.29
N PHE A 44 10.96 20.63 31.42
CA PHE A 44 10.57 20.36 30.04
C PHE A 44 11.74 19.94 29.15
N LEU A 45 12.94 20.48 29.39
CA LEU A 45 14.14 20.07 28.65
C LEU A 45 14.57 18.65 29.01
N GLN A 46 14.42 18.22 30.27
CA GLN A 46 14.73 16.86 30.70
C GLN A 46 13.78 15.82 30.07
N MET A 47 12.47 16.12 29.95
CA MET A 47 11.51 15.21 29.31
C MET A 47 11.65 15.15 27.78
N ALA A 48 12.05 16.25 27.14
CA ALA A 48 12.34 16.26 25.69
C ALA A 48 13.62 15.46 25.35
N ILE A 49 14.63 15.49 26.22
CA ILE A 49 15.87 14.72 26.04
C ILE A 49 15.65 13.22 26.31
N SER A 50 14.72 12.86 27.20
CA SER A 50 14.35 11.45 27.41
C SER A 50 13.49 10.87 26.27
N ALA A 51 12.69 11.68 25.57
CA ALA A 51 11.93 11.23 24.41
C ALA A 51 12.80 11.00 23.16
N ALA A 52 13.93 11.71 23.05
CA ALA A 52 14.90 11.53 21.97
C ALA A 52 15.84 10.32 22.17
N ALA A 53 15.81 9.67 23.34
CA ALA A 53 16.72 8.58 23.70
C ALA A 53 16.10 7.17 23.59
N VAL A 54 14.84 7.02 23.17
CA VAL A 54 14.14 5.72 23.08
C VAL A 54 13.47 5.47 21.72
N GLY A 55 13.92 6.15 20.67
CA GLY A 55 13.40 5.91 19.33
C GLY A 55 14.45 6.24 18.29
N GLU A 56 15.25 5.24 17.91
CA GLU A 56 15.86 5.25 16.58
C GLU A 56 14.71 5.21 15.56
N TRP A 57 14.19 6.37 15.19
CA TRP A 57 13.47 6.52 13.95
C TRP A 57 14.51 6.32 12.85
N THR A 58 14.60 5.11 12.33
CA THR A 58 15.29 4.85 11.08
C THR A 58 14.58 5.69 10.02
N TYR A 59 15.18 6.83 9.69
CA TYR A 59 14.77 7.63 8.55
C TYR A 59 15.00 6.75 7.31
N VAL A 60 13.97 6.04 6.85
CA VAL A 60 13.99 5.42 5.54
C VAL A 60 13.98 6.60 4.58
N PRO A 61 15.07 6.87 3.83
CA PRO A 61 14.99 7.89 2.81
C PRO A 61 13.83 7.49 1.90
N VAL A 62 12.85 8.37 1.74
CA VAL A 62 11.83 8.23 0.69
C VAL A 62 12.59 8.36 -0.62
N VAL A 63 13.17 7.24 -1.06
CA VAL A 63 13.74 7.14 -2.39
C VAL A 63 12.55 7.19 -3.32
N ASP A 64 12.54 8.15 -4.23
CA ASP A 64 11.54 8.19 -5.29
C ASP A 64 11.70 6.93 -6.14
N VAL A 65 10.86 5.93 -5.85
CA VAL A 65 10.80 4.60 -6.48
C VAL A 65 9.68 4.56 -7.54
N ARG A 66 9.04 5.71 -7.79
CA ARG A 66 7.91 5.85 -8.71
C ARG A 66 8.21 5.20 -10.04
N ILE A 67 7.17 4.54 -10.56
CA ILE A 67 7.13 3.99 -11.92
C ILE A 67 7.55 5.12 -12.87
N HIS A 68 8.57 4.88 -13.72
CA HIS A 68 9.23 5.88 -14.57
C HIS A 68 8.34 7.08 -14.90
N SER A 69 8.63 8.21 -14.24
CA SER A 69 7.71 9.30 -13.90
C SER A 69 7.21 10.18 -15.06
N ASN A 70 7.25 9.69 -16.29
CA ASN A 70 6.71 10.41 -17.46
C ASN A 70 5.60 9.62 -18.19
N VAL A 71 5.37 8.35 -17.83
CA VAL A 71 4.39 7.48 -18.52
C VAL A 71 3.03 7.47 -17.81
N LEU A 72 3.02 7.54 -16.49
CA LEU A 72 1.82 7.50 -15.64
C LEU A 72 1.56 8.86 -14.98
N ASP A 73 1.82 9.96 -15.69
CA ASP A 73 1.48 11.30 -15.20
C ASP A 73 -0.06 11.36 -15.08
N VAL A 74 -0.55 11.16 -13.85
CA VAL A 74 -1.95 10.90 -13.49
C VAL A 74 -2.77 12.16 -13.78
N ASN A 75 -3.14 12.34 -15.05
CA ASN A 75 -4.23 13.22 -15.38
C ASN A 75 -5.51 12.52 -14.92
N SER A 76 -6.30 13.17 -14.06
CA SER A 76 -7.53 12.65 -13.44
C SER A 76 -8.61 12.17 -14.44
N SER A 77 -8.35 12.29 -15.74
CA SER A 77 -9.22 11.89 -16.85
C SER A 77 -9.12 10.40 -17.24
N ARG A 78 -8.26 9.57 -16.62
CA ARG A 78 -8.10 8.13 -16.92
C ARG A 78 -8.61 7.19 -15.83
N GLN A 79 -9.57 7.64 -15.02
CA GLN A 79 -10.18 6.75 -14.05
C GLN A 79 -10.92 5.60 -14.73
N ALA A 80 -10.65 4.39 -14.25
CA ALA A 80 -11.31 3.20 -14.73
C ALA A 80 -12.76 3.15 -14.24
N GLN A 81 -13.69 2.84 -15.13
CA GLN A 81 -15.07 2.59 -14.74
C GLN A 81 -15.26 1.12 -14.36
N PHE A 82 -15.90 0.90 -13.21
CA PHE A 82 -16.27 -0.40 -12.70
C PHE A 82 -17.79 -0.57 -12.71
N VAL A 83 -18.23 -1.82 -12.87
CA VAL A 83 -19.64 -2.21 -12.81
C VAL A 83 -19.85 -3.31 -11.77
N PRO A 84 -21.01 -3.33 -11.09
CA PRO A 84 -21.39 -4.43 -10.20
C PRO A 84 -21.30 -5.78 -10.89
N MET A 85 -20.75 -6.77 -10.18
CA MET A 85 -20.69 -8.17 -10.62
C MET A 85 -21.64 -9.04 -9.78
N PHE A 86 -21.55 -8.93 -8.46
CA PHE A 86 -22.44 -9.62 -7.50
C PHE A 86 -22.52 -8.86 -6.17
N GLY A 87 -23.57 -9.09 -5.41
CA GLY A 87 -23.83 -8.46 -4.11
C GLY A 87 -25.32 -8.25 -3.89
N ALA A 88 -25.79 -8.32 -2.64
CA ALA A 88 -27.18 -8.02 -2.33
C ALA A 88 -27.45 -6.51 -2.44
N PRO A 89 -28.73 -6.08 -2.55
CA PRO A 89 -29.06 -4.66 -2.55
C PRO A 89 -28.49 -3.95 -1.31
N GLY A 90 -27.62 -2.96 -1.53
CA GLY A 90 -26.96 -2.20 -0.46
C GLY A 90 -25.53 -2.62 -0.14
N ASP A 91 -25.06 -3.77 -0.65
CA ASP A 91 -23.70 -4.26 -0.39
C ASP A 91 -22.63 -3.54 -1.22
N ILE A 92 -23.04 -2.97 -2.37
CA ILE A 92 -22.19 -2.12 -3.21
C ILE A 92 -22.72 -0.70 -3.10
N ASP A 93 -21.92 0.20 -2.54
CA ASP A 93 -22.22 1.63 -2.47
C ASP A 93 -21.22 2.40 -3.33
N SER A 94 -21.71 2.92 -4.46
CA SER A 94 -20.98 3.81 -5.37
C SER A 94 -21.53 5.25 -5.35
N SER A 95 -22.27 5.64 -4.30
CA SER A 95 -22.76 7.02 -4.14
C SER A 95 -21.73 7.95 -3.49
N ILE A 96 -20.62 7.39 -3.01
CA ILE A 96 -19.57 8.11 -2.30
C ILE A 96 -18.69 8.86 -3.30
N ASN A 97 -18.42 10.14 -3.02
CA ASN A 97 -17.52 10.99 -3.81
C ASN A 97 -17.84 10.96 -5.32
N ASP A 98 -19.10 11.21 -5.68
CA ASP A 98 -19.59 11.22 -7.07
C ASP A 98 -19.30 9.91 -7.86
N GLY A 99 -19.18 8.78 -7.17
CA GLY A 99 -18.90 7.47 -7.76
C GLY A 99 -17.41 7.16 -7.95
N HIS A 100 -16.52 8.03 -7.48
CA HIS A 100 -15.07 7.79 -7.49
C HIS A 100 -14.61 6.86 -6.35
N THR A 101 -15.47 6.64 -5.35
CA THR A 101 -15.22 5.73 -4.24
C THR A 101 -16.32 4.67 -4.22
N ILE A 102 -15.92 3.40 -4.17
CA ILE A 102 -16.82 2.26 -4.09
C ILE A 102 -16.55 1.52 -2.79
N ARG A 103 -17.59 1.31 -2.00
CA ARG A 103 -17.55 0.45 -0.82
C ARG A 103 -18.21 -0.88 -1.14
N LEU A 104 -17.47 -1.95 -0.91
CA LEU A 104 -17.93 -3.34 -0.99
C LEU A 104 -18.12 -3.89 0.41
N ARG A 105 -19.29 -4.47 0.66
CA ARG A 105 -19.65 -5.05 1.95
C ARG A 105 -19.71 -6.57 1.89
N LEU A 106 -19.30 -7.19 2.99
CA LEU A 106 -19.54 -8.59 3.29
C LEU A 106 -20.53 -8.71 4.47
N GLU A 107 -21.61 -9.44 4.24
CA GLU A 107 -22.63 -9.82 5.22
C GLU A 107 -22.88 -11.34 5.17
N SER A 108 -23.58 -11.89 6.17
CA SER A 108 -23.79 -13.34 6.26
C SER A 108 -24.57 -13.94 5.09
N HIS A 109 -25.25 -13.11 4.30
CA HIS A 109 -26.01 -13.53 3.13
C HIS A 109 -25.21 -13.48 1.82
N SER A 110 -24.19 -12.64 1.72
CA SER A 110 -23.42 -12.45 0.49
C SER A 110 -22.14 -11.65 0.73
N GLY A 111 -21.11 -11.96 -0.07
CA GLY A 111 -20.06 -10.99 -0.36
C GLY A 111 -20.50 -10.01 -1.44
N SER A 112 -19.58 -9.17 -1.91
CA SER A 112 -19.84 -8.30 -3.05
C SER A 112 -18.61 -8.10 -3.92
N GLY A 113 -18.83 -7.71 -5.16
CA GLY A 113 -17.77 -7.57 -6.14
C GLY A 113 -18.14 -6.71 -7.33
N ILE A 114 -17.12 -6.05 -7.87
CA ILE A 114 -17.18 -5.22 -9.07
C ILE A 114 -16.10 -5.68 -10.05
N LYS A 115 -16.30 -5.35 -11.33
CA LYS A 115 -15.32 -5.58 -12.40
C LYS A 115 -15.17 -4.35 -13.28
N SER A 116 -14.01 -4.16 -13.88
CA SER A 116 -13.80 -3.08 -14.84
C SER A 116 -14.69 -3.28 -16.07
N GLN A 117 -15.21 -2.19 -16.64
CA GLN A 117 -15.99 -2.25 -17.89
C GLN A 117 -15.13 -2.72 -19.07
N ASN A 118 -13.88 -2.29 -19.10
CA ASN A 118 -12.92 -2.64 -20.14
C ASN A 118 -12.01 -3.78 -19.65
N SER A 119 -11.61 -4.64 -20.57
CA SER A 119 -10.47 -5.53 -20.41
C SER A 119 -9.29 -4.99 -21.22
N VAL A 120 -8.07 -5.26 -20.78
CA VAL A 120 -6.86 -4.77 -21.46
C VAL A 120 -5.86 -5.90 -21.71
N PHE A 121 -5.10 -5.77 -22.79
CA PHE A 121 -3.83 -6.48 -22.98
C PHE A 121 -2.70 -5.66 -22.41
N ARG A 122 -1.97 -6.22 -21.44
CA ARG A 122 -0.92 -5.53 -20.69
C ARG A 122 -1.46 -4.26 -20.02
N GLY A 123 -0.75 -3.77 -19.02
CA GLY A 123 -1.15 -2.52 -18.42
C GLY A 123 -0.74 -2.29 -17.00
N PHE A 124 -1.27 -1.20 -16.48
CA PHE A 124 -1.19 -0.77 -15.11
C PHE A 124 -2.59 -0.75 -14.51
N PHE A 125 -2.74 -1.44 -13.38
CA PHE A 125 -3.96 -1.53 -12.61
C PHE A 125 -3.66 -0.92 -11.24
N ASN A 126 -4.47 0.03 -10.78
CA ASN A 126 -4.33 0.64 -9.46
C ASN A 126 -5.69 0.77 -8.77
N ALA A 127 -5.69 0.63 -7.45
CA ALA A 127 -6.73 1.15 -6.59
C ALA A 127 -6.09 1.61 -5.27
N ALA A 128 -6.61 2.71 -4.73
CA ALA A 128 -6.39 3.07 -3.34
C ALA A 128 -7.41 2.29 -2.48
N ILE A 129 -6.94 1.46 -1.56
CA ILE A 129 -7.78 0.51 -0.81
C ILE A 129 -7.64 0.77 0.68
N LYS A 130 -8.78 0.77 1.38
CA LYS A 130 -8.86 0.69 2.84
C LYS A 130 -9.61 -0.58 3.23
N LEU A 131 -8.97 -1.42 4.04
CA LEU A 131 -9.43 -2.76 4.37
C LEU A 131 -10.46 -2.77 5.52
N PRO A 132 -11.29 -3.82 5.59
CA PRO A 132 -12.30 -3.94 6.64
C PRO A 132 -11.68 -4.12 8.02
N CYS A 133 -12.36 -3.64 9.05
CA CYS A 133 -11.99 -3.86 10.44
C CYS A 133 -13.29 -3.98 11.24
N GLY A 134 -13.56 -5.18 11.77
CA GLY A 134 -14.77 -5.42 12.57
C GLY A 134 -14.75 -4.63 13.88
N PHE A 135 -15.86 -4.62 14.61
CA PHE A 135 -16.01 -3.81 15.83
C PHE A 135 -14.94 -4.07 16.90
N SER A 136 -14.51 -5.33 17.06
CA SER A 136 -13.41 -5.71 17.97
C SER A 136 -12.00 -5.56 17.37
N GLY A 137 -11.88 -5.09 16.13
CA GLY A 137 -10.64 -5.11 15.37
C GLY A 137 -10.37 -6.42 14.62
N SER A 138 -11.36 -7.34 14.59
CA SER A 138 -11.24 -8.62 13.89
C SER A 138 -11.70 -8.50 12.44
N SER A 139 -10.98 -9.16 11.54
CA SER A 139 -11.40 -9.42 10.15
C SER A 139 -11.15 -10.86 9.75
N ALA A 140 -10.94 -11.76 10.73
CA ALA A 140 -10.62 -13.16 10.48
C ALA A 140 -11.63 -13.83 9.52
N GLY A 141 -11.12 -14.68 8.63
CA GLY A 141 -11.87 -15.38 7.60
C GLY A 141 -12.22 -14.53 6.36
N ILE A 142 -12.04 -13.21 6.41
CA ILE A 142 -12.41 -12.33 5.29
C ILE A 142 -11.27 -12.25 4.27
N VAL A 143 -11.60 -12.31 2.99
CA VAL A 143 -10.69 -11.99 1.89
C VAL A 143 -11.23 -10.77 1.17
N SER A 144 -10.45 -9.69 1.15
CA SER A 144 -10.65 -8.60 0.18
C SER A 144 -9.65 -8.82 -0.96
N ALA A 145 -10.04 -8.67 -2.21
CA ALA A 145 -9.12 -8.90 -3.33
C ALA A 145 -9.18 -7.76 -4.35
N PHE A 146 -8.03 -7.47 -4.96
CA PHE A 146 -7.88 -6.65 -6.15
C PHE A 146 -7.00 -7.41 -7.14
N TYR A 147 -7.58 -7.83 -8.26
CA TYR A 147 -6.92 -8.79 -9.15
C TYR A 147 -7.30 -8.55 -10.62
N ALA A 148 -6.47 -9.05 -11.53
CA ALA A 148 -6.76 -9.07 -12.95
C ALA A 148 -7.01 -10.51 -13.39
N SER A 149 -8.13 -10.78 -14.08
CA SER A 149 -8.46 -12.13 -14.54
C SER A 149 -9.21 -12.12 -15.86
N ASN A 150 -9.21 -13.27 -16.53
CA ASN A 150 -10.04 -13.53 -17.70
C ASN A 150 -10.84 -14.83 -17.61
N GLY A 151 -11.03 -15.35 -16.38
CA GLY A 151 -11.81 -16.56 -16.07
C GLY A 151 -13.19 -16.61 -16.71
N GLY A 152 -13.91 -15.48 -16.78
CA GLY A 152 -15.23 -15.40 -17.40
C GLY A 152 -15.23 -15.64 -18.92
N TYR A 153 -14.10 -15.42 -19.60
CA TYR A 153 -13.94 -15.66 -21.04
C TYR A 153 -13.16 -16.96 -21.34
N TYR A 154 -12.29 -17.39 -20.43
CA TYR A 154 -11.39 -18.54 -20.61
C TYR A 154 -11.52 -19.53 -19.42
N PRO A 155 -12.67 -20.21 -19.24
CA PRO A 155 -12.95 -20.97 -18.01
C PRO A 155 -11.97 -22.12 -17.73
N TYR A 156 -11.31 -22.66 -18.75
CA TYR A 156 -10.41 -23.81 -18.63
C TYR A 156 -8.94 -23.47 -18.74
N ASN A 157 -8.62 -22.25 -19.20
CA ASN A 157 -7.25 -21.83 -19.42
C ASN A 157 -7.06 -20.35 -19.13
N HIS A 158 -7.63 -19.84 -18.05
CA HIS A 158 -7.51 -18.41 -17.75
C HIS A 158 -6.10 -18.02 -17.32
N ASP A 159 -5.85 -16.72 -17.45
CA ASP A 159 -4.75 -16.05 -16.76
C ASP A 159 -5.33 -15.22 -15.62
N GLU A 160 -4.57 -15.11 -14.53
CA GLU A 160 -4.97 -14.36 -13.34
C GLU A 160 -3.73 -13.82 -12.59
N ILE A 161 -3.85 -12.62 -12.04
CA ILE A 161 -2.82 -11.93 -11.27
C ILE A 161 -3.47 -11.30 -10.03
N ASP A 162 -3.11 -11.79 -8.85
CA ASP A 162 -3.88 -11.54 -7.63
C ASP A 162 -3.14 -10.68 -6.61
N MET A 163 -3.88 -9.77 -5.98
CA MET A 163 -3.59 -9.26 -4.63
C MET A 163 -4.77 -9.61 -3.73
N GLU A 164 -4.55 -10.46 -2.75
CA GLU A 164 -5.54 -10.90 -1.77
C GLU A 164 -5.13 -10.45 -0.37
N PHE A 165 -6.00 -9.70 0.28
CA PHE A 165 -5.82 -9.24 1.64
C PHE A 165 -6.53 -10.19 2.60
N LEU A 166 -5.74 -10.98 3.30
CA LEU A 166 -6.24 -12.00 4.21
C LEU A 166 -6.47 -11.35 5.58
N GLY A 167 -7.73 -11.41 6.01
CA GLY A 167 -8.16 -10.87 7.28
C GLY A 167 -7.53 -11.59 8.46
N VAL A 168 -7.58 -10.95 9.63
CA VAL A 168 -6.75 -11.29 10.77
C VAL A 168 -7.52 -11.19 12.08
N ARG A 169 -6.98 -11.83 13.12
CA ARG A 169 -7.47 -11.65 14.48
C ARG A 169 -7.14 -10.25 15.01
N PRO A 170 -7.87 -9.75 16.02
CA PRO A 170 -7.57 -8.47 16.65
C PRO A 170 -6.09 -8.34 17.05
N GLY A 171 -5.48 -7.23 16.68
CA GLY A 171 -4.10 -6.89 17.01
C GLY A 171 -3.02 -7.64 16.23
N GLN A 172 -3.39 -8.44 15.21
CA GLN A 172 -2.43 -9.06 14.29
C GLN A 172 -2.25 -8.21 13.02
N PRO A 173 -1.05 -8.19 12.42
CA PRO A 173 -0.82 -7.48 11.17
C PRO A 173 -1.50 -8.19 10.00
N TYR A 174 -2.19 -7.42 9.16
CA TYR A 174 -2.76 -7.90 7.91
C TYR A 174 -1.74 -8.62 7.03
N VAL A 175 -2.23 -9.53 6.20
CA VAL A 175 -1.43 -10.25 5.21
C VAL A 175 -1.89 -9.88 3.82
N ILE A 176 -0.95 -9.47 2.96
CA ILE A 176 -1.16 -9.43 1.51
C ILE A 176 -0.55 -10.69 0.89
N GLN A 177 -1.37 -11.46 0.17
CA GLN A 177 -0.96 -12.57 -0.66
C GLN A 177 -0.97 -12.10 -2.12
N THR A 178 0.09 -12.42 -2.85
CA THR A 178 0.13 -12.26 -4.31
C THR A 178 0.16 -13.61 -4.99
N ASN A 179 -0.51 -13.76 -6.12
CA ASN A 179 -0.54 -15.02 -6.87
C ASN A 179 -0.58 -14.77 -8.38
N ILE A 180 -0.19 -15.78 -9.17
CA ILE A 180 -0.13 -15.70 -10.63
C ILE A 180 -0.52 -17.05 -11.22
N TYR A 181 -1.58 -17.04 -12.03
CA TYR A 181 -2.01 -18.14 -12.86
C TYR A 181 -1.86 -17.77 -14.34
N ALA A 182 -1.40 -18.72 -15.13
CA ALA A 182 -1.20 -18.53 -16.56
C ALA A 182 -1.58 -19.78 -17.34
N ASP A 183 -2.39 -19.56 -18.38
CA ASP A 183 -2.87 -20.57 -19.32
C ASP A 183 -3.49 -21.81 -18.66
N GLY A 184 -4.28 -21.60 -17.60
CA GLY A 184 -4.98 -22.67 -16.90
C GLY A 184 -4.12 -23.49 -15.96
N ASN A 185 -2.85 -23.14 -15.76
CA ASN A 185 -2.03 -23.75 -14.72
C ASN A 185 -2.47 -23.26 -13.34
N THR A 186 -3.64 -23.72 -12.88
CA THR A 186 -4.27 -23.38 -11.60
C THR A 186 -4.14 -24.47 -10.54
N GLU A 187 -3.61 -25.63 -10.92
CA GLU A 187 -3.40 -26.77 -10.00
C GLU A 187 -2.38 -26.44 -8.91
N THR A 188 -1.42 -25.57 -9.20
CA THR A 188 -0.41 -25.11 -8.23
C THR A 188 -0.31 -23.59 -8.24
N GLY A 189 -0.51 -22.98 -7.07
CA GLY A 189 -0.36 -21.54 -6.90
C GLY A 189 1.10 -21.11 -6.86
N ARG A 190 1.31 -19.81 -7.13
CA ARG A 190 2.58 -19.08 -7.02
C ARG A 190 2.47 -18.05 -5.90
N GLU A 191 2.02 -18.47 -4.73
CA GLU A 191 1.69 -17.55 -3.64
C GLU A 191 2.97 -16.98 -3.00
N GLU A 192 3.01 -15.67 -2.78
CA GLU A 192 3.95 -15.03 -1.86
C GLU A 192 3.16 -14.17 -0.86
N ARG A 193 3.53 -14.19 0.42
CA ARG A 193 2.81 -13.49 1.48
C ARG A 193 3.70 -12.54 2.25
N PHE A 194 3.16 -11.35 2.51
CA PHE A 194 3.84 -10.26 3.18
C PHE A 194 2.96 -9.68 4.29
N HIS A 195 3.59 -9.19 5.35
CA HIS A 195 2.96 -8.20 6.23
C HIS A 195 3.12 -6.80 5.63
N LEU A 196 2.28 -5.85 6.05
CA LEU A 196 2.40 -4.45 5.64
C LEU A 196 3.12 -3.63 6.71
N TRP A 197 3.86 -2.60 6.31
CA TRP A 197 4.57 -1.67 7.20
C TRP A 197 3.68 -0.55 7.76
N PHE A 198 2.36 -0.69 7.62
CA PHE A 198 1.32 0.21 8.10
C PHE A 198 0.05 -0.58 8.42
N ASP A 199 -0.92 0.07 9.07
CA ASP A 199 -2.25 -0.50 9.30
C ASP A 199 -3.18 -0.16 8.12
N PRO A 200 -3.51 -1.14 7.24
CA PRO A 200 -4.30 -0.90 6.04
C PRO A 200 -5.80 -0.65 6.33
N THR A 201 -6.21 -0.71 7.60
CA THR A 201 -7.59 -0.42 8.02
C THR A 201 -7.82 1.05 8.37
N VAL A 202 -6.74 1.80 8.61
CA VAL A 202 -6.79 3.18 9.11
C VAL A 202 -6.97 4.19 7.97
N ASP A 203 -6.22 4.03 6.88
CA ASP A 203 -6.23 4.96 5.74
C ASP A 203 -6.15 4.20 4.41
N PHE A 204 -6.36 4.92 3.32
CA PHE A 204 -6.18 4.40 1.97
C PHE A 204 -4.69 4.29 1.62
N HIS A 205 -4.34 3.17 1.00
CA HIS A 205 -3.01 2.92 0.44
C HIS A 205 -3.14 2.45 -1.01
N ASN A 206 -2.18 2.80 -1.86
CA ASN A 206 -2.20 2.41 -3.27
C ASN A 206 -1.68 0.98 -3.44
N TYR A 207 -2.43 0.17 -4.15
CA TYR A 207 -2.06 -1.19 -4.52
C TYR A 207 -2.12 -1.30 -6.03
N SER A 208 -0.97 -1.63 -6.64
CA SER A 208 -0.85 -1.56 -8.09
C SER A 208 -0.20 -2.80 -8.69
N ILE A 209 -0.72 -3.20 -9.86
CA ILE A 209 -0.18 -4.29 -10.68
C ILE A 209 0.32 -3.67 -11.98
N LEU A 210 1.61 -3.82 -12.26
CA LEU A 210 2.20 -3.56 -13.56
C LEU A 210 2.36 -4.89 -14.30
N TRP A 211 1.77 -5.04 -15.47
CA TRP A 211 1.83 -6.24 -16.29
C TRP A 211 2.30 -5.90 -17.71
N THR A 212 3.55 -6.23 -18.02
CA THR A 212 4.20 -5.92 -19.31
C THR A 212 4.48 -7.18 -20.12
N TYR A 213 5.16 -7.05 -21.25
CA TYR A 213 5.70 -8.22 -21.97
C TYR A 213 6.89 -8.88 -21.26
N HIS A 214 7.49 -8.20 -20.29
CA HIS A 214 8.77 -8.62 -19.70
C HIS A 214 8.62 -9.10 -18.27
N HIS A 215 7.71 -8.49 -17.50
CA HIS A 215 7.50 -8.85 -16.10
C HIS A 215 6.12 -8.40 -15.59
N ILE A 216 5.72 -9.01 -14.49
CA ILE A 216 4.66 -8.52 -13.60
C ILE A 216 5.32 -7.95 -12.36
N VAL A 217 4.91 -6.77 -11.92
CA VAL A 217 5.38 -6.16 -10.66
C VAL A 217 4.18 -5.74 -9.82
N PHE A 218 4.21 -6.13 -8.55
CA PHE A 218 3.22 -5.77 -7.54
C PHE A 218 3.79 -4.64 -6.69
N PHE A 219 3.00 -3.58 -6.49
CA PHE A 219 3.38 -2.41 -5.71
C PHE A 219 2.43 -2.16 -4.54
N VAL A 220 2.99 -1.64 -3.45
CA VAL A 220 2.29 -1.05 -2.32
C VAL A 220 2.87 0.35 -2.11
N ASP A 221 2.07 1.40 -2.28
CA ASP A 221 2.52 2.81 -2.23
C ASP A 221 3.79 3.07 -3.05
N ASP A 222 3.79 2.65 -4.32
CA ASP A 222 4.93 2.73 -5.25
C ASP A 222 6.17 1.89 -4.86
N ILE A 223 6.13 1.13 -3.77
CA ILE A 223 7.20 0.20 -3.37
C ILE A 223 6.92 -1.17 -3.99
N PRO A 224 7.79 -1.69 -4.88
CA PRO A 224 7.63 -3.03 -5.42
C PRO A 224 7.82 -4.07 -4.32
N ILE A 225 6.90 -5.02 -4.19
CA ILE A 225 6.98 -6.14 -3.22
C ILE A 225 7.33 -7.46 -3.89
N ARG A 226 7.00 -7.59 -5.18
CA ARG A 226 7.24 -8.81 -5.98
C ARG A 226 7.45 -8.46 -7.44
N ARG A 227 8.41 -9.13 -8.07
CA ARG A 227 8.63 -9.15 -9.53
C ARG A 227 8.55 -10.59 -10.03
N TYR A 228 7.76 -10.82 -11.09
CA TYR A 228 7.67 -12.08 -11.80
C TYR A 228 8.09 -11.89 -13.25
N VAL A 229 9.14 -12.56 -13.70
CA VAL A 229 9.77 -12.32 -15.00
C VAL A 229 9.25 -13.30 -16.05
N TYR A 230 8.99 -12.82 -17.27
CA TYR A 230 8.69 -13.69 -18.40
C TYR A 230 9.96 -14.40 -18.89
N GLN A 231 9.96 -15.74 -18.84
CA GLN A 231 11.09 -16.61 -19.19
C GLN A 231 10.68 -17.66 -20.23
N PRO A 232 10.40 -17.26 -21.49
CA PRO A 232 9.93 -18.18 -22.53
C PRO A 232 10.90 -19.32 -22.85
N GLU A 233 12.21 -19.08 -22.71
CA GLU A 233 13.27 -20.06 -22.93
C GLU A 233 13.19 -21.27 -21.98
N LEU A 234 12.57 -21.10 -20.80
CA LEU A 234 12.33 -22.17 -19.85
C LEU A 234 10.95 -22.84 -20.07
N GLY A 235 10.12 -22.32 -20.97
CA GLY A 235 8.77 -22.81 -21.22
C GLY A 235 7.79 -22.54 -20.07
N ILE A 236 8.06 -21.52 -19.25
CA ILE A 236 7.21 -21.13 -18.12
C ILE A 236 6.01 -20.33 -18.67
N PRO A 237 4.76 -20.73 -18.37
CA PRO A 237 3.58 -19.96 -18.75
C PRO A 237 3.59 -18.55 -18.16
N TYR A 238 3.09 -17.59 -18.94
CA TYR A 238 2.98 -16.19 -18.53
C TYR A 238 1.66 -15.58 -19.00
N PRO A 239 0.97 -14.75 -18.18
CA PRO A 239 -0.30 -14.14 -18.56
C PRO A 239 -0.20 -13.37 -19.89
N ALA A 240 -1.03 -13.77 -20.86
CA ALA A 240 -0.93 -13.30 -22.23
C ALA A 240 -2.26 -12.88 -22.87
N LYS A 241 -3.39 -13.29 -22.29
CA LYS A 241 -4.77 -12.98 -22.76
C LYS A 241 -5.31 -11.72 -22.06
N PRO A 242 -6.25 -10.99 -22.67
CA PRO A 242 -6.74 -9.74 -22.11
C PRO A 242 -7.50 -10.00 -20.80
N MET A 243 -7.31 -9.16 -19.79
CA MET A 243 -7.91 -9.32 -18.46
C MET A 243 -8.72 -8.09 -18.05
N SER A 244 -9.82 -8.32 -17.33
CA SER A 244 -10.52 -7.26 -16.58
C SER A 244 -9.90 -7.16 -15.18
N ALA A 245 -9.94 -5.96 -14.58
CA ALA A 245 -9.69 -5.82 -13.15
C ALA A 245 -10.96 -6.15 -12.37
N PHE A 246 -10.77 -6.71 -11.18
CA PHE A 246 -11.82 -7.08 -10.25
C PHE A 246 -11.47 -6.55 -8.87
N ALA A 247 -12.49 -6.14 -8.12
CA ALA A 247 -12.38 -5.88 -6.70
C ALA A 247 -13.52 -6.62 -5.99
N THR A 248 -13.20 -7.39 -4.95
CA THR A 248 -14.17 -8.24 -4.26
C THR A 248 -13.92 -8.27 -2.76
N ILE A 249 -14.97 -8.61 -2.00
CA ILE A 249 -14.89 -9.00 -0.59
C ILE A 249 -15.76 -10.24 -0.37
N TRP A 250 -15.21 -11.26 0.27
CA TRP A 250 -15.88 -12.56 0.43
C TRP A 250 -15.36 -13.34 1.64
N ASP A 251 -16.11 -14.38 2.01
CA ASP A 251 -15.80 -15.28 3.13
C ASP A 251 -14.87 -16.41 2.69
N GLY A 252 -13.59 -16.29 3.05
CA GLY A 252 -12.56 -17.29 2.84
C GLY A 252 -12.24 -18.10 4.09
N SER A 253 -13.20 -18.29 5.00
CA SER A 253 -12.99 -18.94 6.31
C SER A 253 -12.29 -20.29 6.26
N THR A 254 -12.37 -21.02 5.14
CA THR A 254 -11.74 -22.33 4.99
C THR A 254 -10.21 -22.28 4.88
N TRP A 255 -9.61 -21.10 4.64
CA TRP A 255 -8.15 -20.99 4.45
C TRP A 255 -7.53 -19.63 4.83
N ALA A 256 -8.29 -18.53 4.78
CA ALA A 256 -7.74 -17.16 4.78
C ALA A 256 -6.91 -16.83 6.03
N THR A 257 -7.44 -17.10 7.22
CA THR A 257 -6.78 -16.73 8.48
C THR A 257 -6.19 -17.96 9.16
N GLU A 258 -4.86 -17.96 9.29
CA GLU A 258 -4.09 -19.04 9.92
C GLU A 258 -4.41 -20.43 9.34
N GLY A 259 -4.58 -20.52 8.02
CA GLY A 259 -4.90 -21.77 7.32
C GLY A 259 -6.34 -22.24 7.54
N GLY A 260 -7.26 -21.32 7.85
CA GLY A 260 -8.68 -21.62 8.06
C GLY A 260 -9.06 -21.94 9.50
N GLN A 261 -8.18 -21.68 10.47
CA GLN A 261 -8.47 -21.89 11.90
C GLN A 261 -9.45 -20.85 12.45
N PHE A 262 -9.50 -19.66 11.86
CA PHE A 262 -10.36 -18.57 12.31
C PHE A 262 -11.30 -18.13 11.19
N HIS A 263 -12.58 -18.17 11.50
CA HIS A 263 -13.67 -17.93 10.56
C HIS A 263 -14.23 -16.52 10.73
N VAL A 264 -15.01 -16.07 9.74
CA VAL A 264 -15.78 -14.84 9.81
C VAL A 264 -16.79 -14.92 10.95
N ASN A 265 -16.70 -13.99 11.89
CA ASN A 265 -17.76 -13.75 12.87
C ASN A 265 -18.64 -12.60 12.39
N TYR A 266 -19.75 -12.91 11.74
CA TYR A 266 -20.68 -11.91 11.19
C TYR A 266 -21.32 -10.97 12.24
N THR A 267 -21.23 -11.30 13.54
CA THR A 267 -21.67 -10.37 14.59
C THR A 267 -20.72 -9.19 14.81
N GLU A 268 -19.50 -9.24 14.26
CA GLU A 268 -18.49 -8.18 14.30
C GLU A 268 -18.58 -7.21 13.11
N GLY A 269 -19.46 -7.50 12.14
CA GLY A 269 -19.70 -6.66 10.97
C GLY A 269 -20.50 -5.40 11.28
N PRO A 270 -20.68 -4.48 10.32
CA PRO A 270 -20.46 -4.68 8.88
C PRO A 270 -18.98 -4.70 8.52
N PHE A 271 -18.62 -5.53 7.53
CA PHE A 271 -17.27 -5.58 6.99
C PHE A 271 -17.22 -4.87 5.64
N ASP A 272 -16.62 -3.68 5.63
CA ASP A 272 -16.55 -2.82 4.44
C ASP A 272 -15.10 -2.73 3.94
N ALA A 273 -14.85 -3.18 2.71
CA ALA A 273 -13.64 -2.85 1.96
C ALA A 273 -13.95 -1.66 1.05
N THR A 274 -13.17 -0.59 1.16
CA THR A 274 -13.40 0.65 0.39
C THR A 274 -12.29 0.86 -0.62
N PHE A 275 -12.67 1.17 -1.86
CA PHE A 275 -11.78 1.32 -3.00
C PHE A 275 -12.00 2.69 -3.64
N THR A 276 -10.94 3.37 -4.03
CA THR A 276 -10.99 4.63 -4.76
C THR A 276 -9.78 4.77 -5.69
N ASP A 277 -9.68 5.89 -6.41
CA ASP A 277 -8.56 6.18 -7.31
C ASP A 277 -8.22 5.04 -8.27
N PHE A 278 -9.26 4.42 -8.82
CA PHE A 278 -9.13 3.33 -9.78
C PHE A 278 -8.43 3.79 -11.05
N GLN A 279 -7.37 3.09 -11.44
CA GLN A 279 -6.68 3.30 -12.71
C GLN A 279 -6.59 1.98 -13.47
N LEU A 280 -6.86 2.05 -14.77
CA LEU A 280 -6.73 0.94 -15.70
C LEU A 280 -6.16 1.52 -16.99
N GLU A 281 -4.86 1.34 -17.18
CA GLU A 281 -4.16 1.80 -18.36
C GLU A 281 -3.58 0.61 -19.10
N GLY A 282 -3.96 0.43 -20.35
CA GLY A 282 -3.51 -0.70 -21.15
C GLY A 282 -4.09 -0.67 -22.54
N CYS A 283 -3.82 -1.69 -23.32
CA CYS A 283 -4.41 -1.82 -24.65
C CYS A 283 -5.82 -2.42 -24.54
N ILE A 284 -6.84 -1.56 -24.61
CA ILE A 284 -8.25 -1.96 -24.50
C ILE A 284 -8.58 -3.05 -25.54
N TRP A 285 -9.17 -4.14 -25.07
CA TRP A 285 -9.68 -5.22 -25.89
C TRP A 285 -11.20 -5.14 -26.02
N ASP A 286 -11.68 -5.22 -27.25
CA ASP A 286 -13.12 -5.33 -27.53
C ASP A 286 -13.54 -6.81 -27.54
N PRO A 287 -14.36 -7.26 -26.59
CA PRO A 287 -14.81 -8.66 -26.52
C PRO A 287 -15.58 -9.11 -27.76
N ARG A 288 -16.15 -8.18 -28.54
CA ARG A 288 -16.84 -8.49 -29.80
C ARG A 288 -15.88 -8.95 -30.90
N LEU A 289 -14.61 -8.59 -30.79
CA LEU A 289 -13.56 -8.99 -31.74
C LEU A 289 -12.94 -10.36 -31.41
N GLN A 290 -13.49 -11.07 -30.41
CA GLN A 290 -13.05 -12.40 -29.99
C GLN A 290 -11.52 -12.47 -29.82
N PHE A 291 -10.85 -13.41 -30.50
CA PHE A 291 -9.42 -13.68 -30.38
C PHE A 291 -8.52 -12.66 -31.11
N ALA A 292 -9.08 -11.64 -31.78
CA ALA A 292 -8.27 -10.66 -32.48
C ALA A 292 -7.53 -9.76 -31.49
N LYS A 293 -6.21 -9.73 -31.60
CA LYS A 293 -5.38 -8.78 -30.85
C LYS A 293 -5.49 -7.41 -31.52
N PRO A 294 -5.89 -6.35 -30.80
CA PRO A 294 -5.77 -4.99 -31.31
C PRO A 294 -4.29 -4.66 -31.60
N GLU A 295 -4.04 -3.71 -32.48
CA GLU A 295 -2.68 -3.33 -32.90
C GLU A 295 -1.79 -2.94 -31.71
N CYS A 296 -2.34 -2.26 -30.70
CA CYS A 296 -1.61 -1.89 -29.49
C CYS A 296 -1.16 -3.08 -28.61
N ALA A 297 -1.69 -4.29 -28.85
CA ALA A 297 -1.31 -5.52 -28.16
C ALA A 297 -0.27 -6.34 -28.95
N LEU A 298 0.29 -5.79 -30.02
CA LEU A 298 1.40 -6.39 -30.73
C LEU A 298 2.72 -5.98 -30.06
N PRO A 299 3.67 -6.91 -29.84
CA PRO A 299 5.01 -6.58 -29.33
C PRO A 299 5.84 -5.65 -30.24
N THR A 300 5.36 -5.37 -31.46
CA THR A 300 5.98 -4.41 -32.38
C THR A 300 5.41 -3.00 -32.24
N TYR A 301 4.29 -2.84 -31.54
CA TYR A 301 3.66 -1.54 -31.35
C TYR A 301 4.40 -0.76 -30.27
N LYS A 302 4.59 0.55 -30.51
CA LYS A 302 5.27 1.47 -29.59
C LYS A 302 4.33 1.91 -28.47
N ALA A 303 3.93 0.97 -27.62
CA ALA A 303 3.25 1.24 -26.36
C ALA A 303 4.26 1.32 -25.21
N TRP A 304 3.91 2.08 -24.17
CA TRP A 304 4.78 2.27 -23.01
C TRP A 304 5.09 0.95 -22.29
N PHE A 305 4.13 0.02 -22.19
CA PHE A 305 4.29 -1.30 -21.57
C PHE A 305 5.14 -2.28 -22.40
N ASN A 306 5.68 -1.81 -23.53
CA ASN A 306 6.58 -2.52 -24.43
C ASN A 306 7.86 -1.70 -24.71
N ASP A 307 8.04 -0.56 -24.02
CA ASP A 307 9.25 0.24 -24.13
C ASP A 307 10.43 -0.50 -23.50
N ASN A 308 11.65 -0.25 -24.00
CA ASN A 308 12.88 -0.80 -23.42
C ASN A 308 13.04 -0.38 -21.95
N ASP A 309 12.58 0.82 -21.61
CA ASP A 309 12.60 1.34 -20.24
C ASP A 309 11.70 0.52 -19.28
N MET A 310 10.79 -0.31 -19.81
CA MET A 310 9.94 -1.22 -19.03
C MET A 310 10.42 -2.68 -19.02
N GLN A 311 11.58 -2.98 -19.60
CA GLN A 311 12.17 -4.33 -19.56
C GLN A 311 12.72 -4.66 -18.17
N GLU A 312 13.34 -3.68 -17.54
CA GLU A 312 14.02 -3.83 -16.26
C GLU A 312 13.47 -2.83 -15.24
N MET A 313 13.62 -3.18 -13.97
CA MET A 313 13.37 -2.25 -12.87
C MET A 313 14.64 -1.45 -12.63
N SER A 314 14.49 -0.17 -12.29
CA SER A 314 15.65 0.65 -11.90
C SER A 314 16.36 0.09 -10.67
N ASP A 315 17.64 0.41 -10.49
CA ASP A 315 18.41 -0.01 -9.30
C ASP A 315 17.70 0.38 -7.99
N LYS A 316 17.07 1.55 -7.95
CA LYS A 316 16.28 2.02 -6.80
C LYS A 316 15.09 1.12 -6.51
N GLN A 317 14.36 0.73 -7.55
CA GLN A 317 13.24 -0.21 -7.43
C GLN A 317 13.70 -1.59 -7.00
N MET A 318 14.84 -2.08 -7.51
CA MET A 318 15.41 -3.36 -7.08
C MET A 318 15.85 -3.33 -5.61
N ILE A 319 16.45 -2.24 -5.13
CA ILE A 319 16.80 -2.05 -3.71
C ILE A 319 15.54 -2.01 -2.83
N ALA A 320 14.49 -1.31 -3.27
CA ALA A 320 13.23 -1.24 -2.54
C ALA A 320 12.51 -2.59 -2.49
N LEU A 321 12.54 -3.35 -3.59
CA LEU A 321 12.04 -4.71 -3.68
C LEU A 321 12.75 -5.62 -2.67
N GLU A 322 14.08 -5.57 -2.64
CA GLU A 322 14.86 -6.35 -1.69
C GLU A 322 14.55 -5.97 -0.24
N TRP A 323 14.40 -4.68 0.05
CA TRP A 323 13.96 -4.22 1.37
C TRP A 323 12.60 -4.78 1.75
N ALA A 324 11.60 -4.70 0.87
CA ALA A 324 10.26 -5.20 1.14
C ALA A 324 10.27 -6.72 1.40
N ARG A 325 10.97 -7.47 0.54
CA ARG A 325 11.10 -8.93 0.65
C ARG A 325 11.82 -9.33 1.94
N SER A 326 13.00 -8.77 2.21
CA SER A 326 13.82 -9.13 3.37
C SER A 326 13.19 -8.78 4.73
N ASN A 327 12.30 -7.78 4.79
CA ASN A 327 11.73 -7.33 6.06
C ASN A 327 10.29 -7.81 6.30
N PHE A 328 9.51 -8.05 5.24
CA PHE A 328 8.07 -8.27 5.37
C PHE A 328 7.54 -9.56 4.73
N MET A 329 8.30 -10.19 3.82
CA MET A 329 7.91 -11.47 3.25
C MET A 329 8.21 -12.60 4.24
N TRP A 330 7.22 -13.44 4.52
CA TRP A 330 7.41 -14.59 5.41
C TRP A 330 7.07 -15.93 4.74
N TYR A 331 6.40 -15.90 3.59
CA TYR A 331 6.13 -17.08 2.80
C TYR A 331 6.36 -16.80 1.32
N SER A 332 7.02 -17.75 0.67
CA SER A 332 7.18 -17.83 -0.78
C SER A 332 7.01 -19.27 -1.22
N TYR A 333 6.20 -19.50 -2.25
CA TYR A 333 6.06 -20.82 -2.88
C TYR A 333 7.40 -21.38 -3.41
N CYS A 334 8.39 -20.54 -3.70
CA CYS A 334 9.72 -20.99 -4.11
C CYS A 334 10.50 -21.68 -2.98
N ASP A 335 10.21 -21.32 -1.73
CA ASP A 335 10.90 -21.83 -0.54
C ASP A 335 10.10 -22.94 0.17
N ASP A 336 8.92 -23.28 -0.34
CA ASP A 336 8.04 -24.30 0.21
C ASP A 336 8.60 -25.72 -0.06
N LEU A 337 9.22 -26.31 0.97
CA LEU A 337 9.79 -27.66 0.94
C LEU A 337 8.73 -28.76 1.01
N GLU A 338 7.53 -28.47 1.50
CA GLU A 338 6.43 -29.42 1.53
C GLU A 338 5.85 -29.57 0.12
N ARG A 339 5.65 -28.45 -0.57
CA ARG A 339 5.18 -28.44 -1.96
C ARG A 339 6.26 -28.90 -2.94
N TRP A 340 7.52 -28.54 -2.70
CA TRP A 340 8.64 -28.84 -3.59
C TRP A 340 9.81 -29.50 -2.83
N PRO A 341 9.75 -30.81 -2.55
CA PRO A 341 10.78 -31.49 -1.75
C PRO A 341 12.15 -31.52 -2.41
N GLU A 342 12.21 -31.64 -3.74
CA GLU A 342 13.46 -31.78 -4.49
C GLU A 342 13.99 -30.42 -4.98
N GLN A 343 13.29 -29.82 -5.94
CA GLN A 343 13.63 -28.52 -6.52
C GLN A 343 12.36 -27.69 -6.69
N PRO A 344 12.43 -26.36 -6.51
CA PRO A 344 11.30 -25.48 -6.74
C PRO A 344 11.00 -25.36 -8.25
N PRO A 345 9.86 -24.75 -8.61
CA PRO A 345 9.52 -24.46 -10.01
C PRO A 345 10.64 -23.72 -10.75
N ARG A 346 10.73 -23.90 -12.07
CA ARG A 346 11.87 -23.43 -12.88
C ARG A 346 12.03 -21.91 -12.91
N GLU A 347 10.94 -21.17 -12.65
CA GLU A 347 10.96 -19.72 -12.47
C GLU A 347 11.67 -19.25 -11.18
N CYS A 348 11.83 -20.15 -10.20
CA CYS A 348 12.42 -19.86 -8.91
C CYS A 348 13.95 -20.07 -8.91
N PRO A 349 14.69 -19.42 -8.00
CA PRO A 349 16.07 -19.76 -7.73
C PRO A 349 16.22 -21.24 -7.40
N GLN A 350 17.03 -21.95 -8.19
CA GLN A 350 17.26 -23.38 -7.99
C GLN A 350 18.13 -23.61 -6.76
N ARG A 351 17.83 -24.66 -5.99
CA ARG A 351 18.65 -25.02 -4.84
C ARG A 351 19.97 -25.56 -5.39
N LEU A 352 21.07 -24.94 -4.97
CA LEU A 352 22.41 -25.50 -5.24
C LEU A 352 22.41 -26.91 -4.64
N GLY A 353 22.42 -27.93 -5.50
CA GLY A 353 22.66 -29.29 -5.03
C GLY A 353 23.99 -29.30 -4.29
N ASP A 354 24.13 -30.20 -3.31
CA ASP A 354 25.45 -30.55 -2.77
C ASP A 354 26.35 -30.88 -3.97
N LEU A 355 27.14 -29.90 -4.43
CA LEU A 355 28.33 -30.18 -5.20
C LEU A 355 29.16 -31.00 -4.23
N GLY A 356 29.10 -32.33 -4.40
CA GLY A 356 29.70 -33.28 -3.51
C GLY A 356 31.06 -32.78 -3.07
N SER A 357 31.20 -32.58 -1.77
CA SER A 357 32.46 -32.27 -1.15
C SER A 357 33.41 -33.42 -1.45
N LEU A 358 34.17 -33.30 -2.53
CA LEU A 358 35.50 -33.91 -2.67
C LEU A 358 36.45 -33.13 -1.75
N VAL A 359 36.09 -33.08 -0.46
CA VAL A 359 36.97 -32.70 0.62
C VAL A 359 37.15 -33.99 1.40
N THR A 360 38.30 -34.60 1.16
CA THR A 360 38.82 -35.73 1.93
C THR A 360 38.61 -35.48 3.41
N SER A 361 38.03 -36.45 4.09
CA SER A 361 37.84 -36.50 5.53
C SER A 361 39.19 -36.41 6.24
N GLU A 362 39.53 -35.23 6.75
CA GLU A 362 40.42 -35.12 7.89
C GLU A 362 39.57 -34.92 9.15
N SER A 363 39.63 -35.96 9.98
CA SER A 363 39.00 -36.08 11.28
C SER A 363 39.44 -34.98 12.25
N LEU A 364 38.48 -34.31 12.89
CA LEU A 364 38.68 -33.59 14.14
C LEU A 364 37.79 -34.20 15.25
N PRO A 365 38.31 -34.30 16.49
CA PRO A 365 37.77 -35.21 17.50
C PRO A 365 36.53 -34.68 18.22
N SER A 366 35.71 -35.65 18.65
CA SER A 366 34.49 -35.48 19.43
C SER A 366 34.67 -34.65 20.70
N SER A 367 33.76 -33.71 20.95
CA SER A 367 33.49 -33.22 22.30
C SER A 367 32.02 -33.42 22.67
N LYS A 368 31.81 -33.72 23.94
CA LYS A 368 30.71 -34.48 24.52
C LYS A 368 29.40 -33.69 24.64
N LYS A 369 28.28 -34.39 24.51
CA LYS A 369 26.94 -33.93 24.93
C LYS A 369 26.86 -33.80 26.47
N GLY A 370 26.25 -32.72 26.93
CA GLY A 370 25.69 -32.48 28.27
C GLY A 370 24.36 -31.71 28.16
N PRO A 371 23.49 -31.74 29.18
CA PRO A 371 22.03 -31.82 29.01
C PRO A 371 21.29 -30.47 28.93
N CYS A 372 20.02 -30.56 28.49
CA CYS A 372 19.03 -29.51 28.29
C CYS A 372 18.97 -28.43 29.39
N GLY A 373 18.76 -27.19 28.96
CA GLY A 373 18.27 -26.10 29.81
C GLY A 373 18.29 -24.75 29.09
N GLU A 374 17.11 -24.15 28.97
CA GLU A 374 16.83 -22.73 28.68
C GLU A 374 16.76 -22.27 27.20
N THR A 375 15.55 -21.87 26.83
CA THR A 375 15.14 -21.11 25.64
C THR A 375 15.76 -19.70 25.63
N PRO A 376 16.38 -19.24 24.54
CA PRO A 376 16.72 -17.83 24.39
C PRO A 376 15.52 -17.05 23.83
N GLU A 377 15.11 -16.07 24.62
CA GLU A 377 14.27 -14.93 24.29
C GLU A 377 14.66 -14.28 22.94
N LEU A 378 13.69 -14.14 22.03
CA LEU A 378 13.86 -13.45 20.75
C LEU A 378 14.16 -11.97 21.00
N LYS A 379 15.41 -11.55 20.76
CA LYS A 379 15.77 -10.13 20.66
C LYS A 379 15.41 -9.58 19.27
N PRO A 380 14.94 -8.33 19.15
CA PRO A 380 14.72 -7.69 17.86
C PRO A 380 16.05 -7.55 17.11
N LEU A 381 16.13 -8.06 15.89
CA LEU A 381 17.26 -7.83 14.99
C LEU A 381 17.06 -6.49 14.27
N THR A 382 17.46 -5.39 14.89
CA THR A 382 17.74 -4.15 14.16
C THR A 382 19.16 -4.23 13.58
N ARG A 383 19.28 -4.58 12.29
CA ARG A 383 20.54 -4.38 11.57
C ARG A 383 20.56 -2.96 10.99
N PRO A 384 21.59 -2.14 11.27
CA PRO A 384 21.71 -0.82 10.65
C PRO A 384 22.09 -0.92 9.17
N TRP A 385 21.69 0.11 8.41
CA TRP A 385 22.07 0.40 7.02
C TRP A 385 23.56 0.15 6.71
N PRO A 386 23.93 -0.45 5.56
CA PRO A 386 25.33 -0.52 5.13
C PRO A 386 25.83 0.89 4.78
N LYS A 387 26.85 1.39 5.50
CA LYS A 387 27.43 2.73 5.28
C LYS A 387 28.51 2.79 4.19
N ASN A 388 28.80 1.71 3.47
CA ASN A 388 29.86 1.69 2.46
C ASN A 388 29.41 0.94 1.20
N LEU A 389 28.89 1.68 0.21
CA LEU A 389 28.83 1.22 -1.18
C LEU A 389 30.17 1.56 -1.86
N PRO A 390 30.78 0.65 -2.63
CA PRO A 390 31.96 0.98 -3.44
C PRO A 390 31.56 1.94 -4.57
N SER A 391 32.37 2.98 -4.78
CA SER A 391 32.20 3.94 -5.87
C SER A 391 32.34 3.24 -7.23
N VAL A 392 31.27 3.20 -8.02
CA VAL A 392 31.33 2.72 -9.41
C VAL A 392 31.99 3.81 -10.25
N SER A 393 33.08 3.43 -10.92
CA SER A 393 33.82 4.26 -11.86
C SER A 393 32.98 4.64 -13.08
N GLU A 394 32.88 5.94 -13.37
CA GLU A 394 32.26 6.47 -14.58
C GLU A 394 32.89 5.89 -15.85
N HIS A 395 32.13 5.13 -16.63
CA HIS A 395 32.41 4.91 -18.05
C HIS A 395 31.83 6.08 -18.86
N LYS A 396 32.72 6.99 -19.27
CA LYS A 396 32.42 8.09 -20.18
C LYS A 396 32.06 7.56 -21.58
N HIS A 397 30.78 7.58 -21.93
CA HIS A 397 30.37 7.58 -23.33
C HIS A 397 30.39 9.01 -23.89
N LYS A 398 31.14 9.19 -24.98
CA LYS A 398 31.30 10.44 -25.73
C LYS A 398 29.95 10.96 -26.25
N LEU A 399 29.58 12.18 -25.85
CA LEU A 399 28.58 12.99 -26.54
C LEU A 399 29.03 13.31 -27.97
N ASN A 400 28.16 13.07 -28.95
CA ASN A 400 28.25 13.69 -30.26
C ASN A 400 27.32 14.91 -30.27
N ARG A 401 27.92 16.10 -30.43
CA ARG A 401 27.21 17.38 -30.60
C ARG A 401 26.57 17.42 -31.98
N ASN A 402 25.28 17.72 -32.06
CA ASN A 402 24.70 18.65 -33.03
C ASN A 402 23.20 18.80 -32.83
N THR A 403 22.79 19.96 -32.32
CA THR A 403 21.84 20.90 -32.95
C THR A 403 21.33 21.83 -31.85
N GLY A 404 21.55 23.13 -32.05
CA GLY A 404 21.07 24.18 -31.16
C GLY A 404 19.61 24.50 -31.44
N LEU A 405 18.84 24.73 -30.39
CA LEU A 405 17.74 25.67 -30.38
C LEU A 405 17.53 26.11 -28.94
N SER A 406 17.70 27.42 -28.71
CA SER A 406 17.45 28.07 -27.44
C SER A 406 15.98 28.38 -27.31
N THR A 407 15.34 27.94 -26.23
CA THR A 407 14.16 28.60 -25.69
C THR A 407 14.30 28.65 -24.16
N LYS A 408 14.25 29.89 -23.65
CA LYS A 408 14.27 30.21 -22.22
C LYS A 408 13.01 29.64 -21.57
N SER A 409 13.16 28.80 -20.57
CA SER A 409 12.09 28.42 -19.64
C SER A 409 12.26 29.23 -18.35
N GLN A 410 11.28 30.09 -18.08
CA GLN A 410 11.11 30.78 -16.81
C GLN A 410 10.59 29.77 -15.78
N ALA A 411 11.30 29.63 -14.67
CA ALA A 411 10.85 28.84 -13.53
C ALA A 411 9.65 29.53 -12.86
N PHE A 412 8.46 28.94 -12.99
CA PHE A 412 7.35 29.19 -12.08
C PHE A 412 7.42 28.16 -10.95
N HIS A 413 7.70 28.62 -9.73
CA HIS A 413 7.49 27.84 -8.52
C HIS A 413 5.98 27.71 -8.28
N TYR A 414 5.45 26.48 -8.34
CA TYR A 414 4.15 26.14 -7.76
C TYR A 414 4.36 25.17 -6.62
N LEU A 415 3.96 25.62 -5.43
CA LEU A 415 3.87 24.87 -4.18
C LEU A 415 2.72 23.84 -4.30
N PRO A 416 2.91 22.56 -3.91
CA PRO A 416 1.81 21.63 -3.73
C PRO A 416 1.06 21.93 -2.43
N TYR A 417 -0.26 21.86 -2.53
CA TYR A 417 -1.23 21.95 -1.44
C TYR A 417 -1.05 20.77 -0.46
N SER A 418 -0.66 21.07 0.78
CA SER A 418 -0.87 20.22 1.95
C SER A 418 -1.10 21.10 3.19
N LEU A 419 -2.20 21.85 3.21
CA LEU A 419 -2.66 22.56 4.40
C LEU A 419 -3.76 21.73 5.03
N TRP A 420 -3.49 21.03 6.14
CA TRP A 420 -4.36 20.86 7.33
C TRP A 420 -3.65 20.01 8.42
N LYS A 421 -2.68 20.63 9.10
CA LYS A 421 -2.13 20.38 10.46
C LYS A 421 -0.89 21.27 10.54
N THR A 422 -0.67 22.22 11.45
CA THR A 422 -1.05 22.38 12.85
C THR A 422 -0.94 23.88 13.22
N LYS A 423 -1.90 24.40 13.99
CA LYS A 423 -1.97 25.81 14.44
C LYS A 423 -0.98 26.13 15.59
N LEU A 424 0.15 25.44 15.68
CA LEU A 424 1.13 25.57 16.76
C LEU A 424 2.52 26.05 16.32
N GLU A 425 2.85 26.04 15.03
CA GLU A 425 4.19 26.45 14.55
C GLU A 425 4.30 27.90 14.06
N VAL A 426 3.18 28.62 13.93
CA VAL A 426 3.19 30.03 13.51
C VAL A 426 3.55 31.00 14.64
N LYS A 427 3.61 30.56 15.91
CA LYS A 427 4.03 31.43 17.03
C LYS A 427 5.50 31.33 17.43
N LEU A 428 6.27 30.40 16.85
CA LEU A 428 7.71 30.29 17.12
C LEU A 428 8.59 31.03 16.10
N LEU A 429 8.07 31.31 14.89
CA LEU A 429 8.82 32.03 13.85
C LEU A 429 8.66 33.57 13.88
N GLU A 430 7.81 34.11 14.75
CA GLU A 430 7.71 35.56 15.00
C GLU A 430 8.55 36.04 16.21
N ALA A 431 9.20 35.14 16.94
CA ALA A 431 10.03 35.48 18.12
C ALA A 431 11.54 35.59 17.84
N GLU A 432 12.02 35.25 16.65
CA GLU A 432 13.44 35.38 16.25
C GLU A 432 13.70 36.55 15.30
N ARG A 433 12.72 37.46 15.12
CA ARG A 433 12.89 38.71 14.37
C ARG A 433 12.87 39.98 15.22
N GLU A 434 12.69 39.86 16.53
CA GLU A 434 12.84 40.95 17.50
C GLU A 434 13.64 40.46 18.71
N HIS A 435 14.95 40.21 18.52
CA HIS A 435 15.94 40.33 19.59
C HIS A 435 17.36 40.55 19.09
#